data_AF-M2S8I5-F1
#
_entry.id   AF-M2S8I5-F1
#
_cell.length_a   1.000
_cell.length_b   1.000
_cell.length_c   1.000
_cell.angle_alpha   90.00
_cell.angle_beta   90.00
_cell.angle_gamma   90.00
#
_symmetry.space_group_name_H-M   'P 1'
#
loop_
_entity.id
_entity.type
_entity.pdbx_description
1 polymer ?
#
loop_
_entity_poly.entity_id
_entity_poly.type
_entity_poly.pdbx_seq_one_letter_code
_entity_poly.pdbx_strand_id
1 'polypeptide(L)'
;MSLTEDNNNTTITIAKGENKEIILHGNPTTGYSWVVDSCEGLSNAVEYVADQHAPGICGCGGKYHIKITGTQTGEGKIVLVYRRPWAPNANDRTFTLKVNVQ
;
A
#
# COMPACT_ATOMS: atom_id res chain seq x y z
N MET A 1 -4.58 -14.59 -0.34
CA MET A 1 -5.48 -13.54 0.18
C MET A 1 -4.70 -12.24 0.20
N SER A 2 -5.12 -11.29 -0.62
CA SER A 2 -4.57 -9.93 -0.61
C SER A 2 -5.38 -9.07 0.37
N LEU A 3 -4.74 -8.07 0.96
CA LEU A 3 -5.34 -7.13 1.91
C LEU A 3 -5.89 -5.94 1.13
N THR A 4 -7.02 -5.40 1.56
CA THR A 4 -7.67 -4.24 0.93
C THR A 4 -7.76 -3.09 1.92
N GLU A 5 -8.41 -2.00 1.52
CA GLU A 5 -8.70 -0.85 2.40
C GLU A 5 -9.46 -1.26 3.68
N ASP A 6 -10.22 -2.37 3.65
CA ASP A 6 -10.93 -2.92 4.81
C ASP A 6 -10.00 -3.40 5.94
N ASN A 7 -8.73 -3.69 5.60
CA ASN A 7 -7.72 -4.10 6.56
C ASN A 7 -6.98 -2.92 7.19
N ASN A 8 -7.42 -1.68 6.94
CA ASN A 8 -6.81 -0.51 7.54
C ASN A 8 -6.93 -0.53 9.07
N ASN A 9 -5.83 -0.21 9.76
CA ASN A 9 -5.66 -0.24 11.21
C ASN A 9 -5.83 -1.64 11.84
N THR A 10 -5.70 -2.70 11.05
CA THR A 10 -5.73 -4.07 11.56
C THR A 10 -4.33 -4.60 11.82
N THR A 11 -4.27 -5.77 12.48
CA THR A 11 -3.03 -6.52 12.70
C THR A 11 -3.17 -7.88 12.03
N ILE A 12 -2.15 -8.28 11.28
CA ILE A 12 -2.06 -9.61 10.68
C ILE A 12 -0.82 -10.34 11.19
N THR A 13 -0.82 -11.66 11.05
CA THR A 13 0.33 -12.50 11.38
C THR A 13 0.84 -13.19 10.13
N ILE A 14 2.15 -13.18 9.93
CA ILE A 14 2.84 -13.82 8.80
C ILE A 14 4.08 -14.56 9.30
N ALA A 15 4.53 -15.58 8.58
CA ALA A 15 5.80 -16.22 8.87
C ALA A 15 6.99 -15.37 8.37
N LYS A 16 8.17 -15.54 8.96
CA LYS A 16 9.41 -14.96 8.44
C LYS A 16 9.65 -15.41 6.98
N GLY A 17 9.86 -14.44 6.09
CA GLY A 17 10.03 -14.65 4.65
C GLY A 17 8.70 -14.79 3.88
N GLU A 18 7.55 -14.83 4.56
CA GLU A 18 6.26 -14.78 3.90
C GLU A 18 5.98 -13.38 3.36
N ASN A 19 5.34 -13.34 2.20
CA ASN A 19 4.89 -12.12 1.57
C ASN A 19 3.37 -11.97 1.66
N LYS A 20 2.93 -10.73 1.85
CA LYS A 20 1.52 -10.33 1.70
C LYS A 20 1.43 -9.18 0.72
N GLU A 21 0.33 -9.15 0.01
CA GLU A 21 0.02 -8.08 -0.93
C GLU A 21 -1.12 -7.24 -0.36
N ILE A 22 -0.94 -5.93 -0.37
CA ILE A 22 -1.97 -4.93 -0.04
C ILE A 22 -2.35 -4.27 -1.36
N ILE A 23 -3.63 -4.27 -1.68
CA ILE A 23 -4.19 -3.69 -2.90
C ILE A 23 -5.02 -2.48 -2.48
N LEU A 24 -4.53 -1.29 -2.80
CA LEU A 24 -5.20 -0.03 -2.50
C LEU A 24 -5.66 0.64 -3.79
N HIS A 25 -6.90 1.10 -3.82
CA HIS A 25 -7.40 1.85 -4.95
C HIS A 25 -6.72 3.23 -5.00
N GLY A 26 -6.36 3.69 -6.19
CA GLY A 26 -5.75 4.99 -6.39
C GLY A 26 -6.01 5.53 -7.78
N ASN A 27 -5.88 6.84 -7.95
CA ASN A 27 -6.08 7.48 -9.25
C ASN A 27 -4.95 8.50 -9.51
N PRO A 28 -3.82 8.06 -10.11
CA PRO A 28 -2.69 8.94 -10.37
C PRO A 28 -3.02 10.11 -11.29
N THR A 29 -4.10 10.05 -12.08
CA THR A 29 -4.53 11.15 -12.95
C THR A 29 -5.02 12.39 -12.17
N THR A 30 -5.39 12.21 -10.90
CA THR A 30 -5.72 13.31 -9.97
C THR A 30 -4.50 13.90 -9.27
N GLY A 31 -3.32 13.34 -9.56
CA GLY A 31 -2.04 13.71 -8.98
C GLY A 31 -1.70 13.06 -7.64
N TYR A 32 -2.56 12.17 -7.14
CA TYR A 32 -2.34 11.46 -5.90
C TYR A 32 -1.70 10.08 -6.13
N SER A 33 -0.79 9.72 -5.24
CA SER A 33 -0.13 8.42 -5.24
C SER A 33 -0.04 7.86 -3.82
N TRP A 34 -0.16 6.54 -3.70
CA TRP A 34 0.18 5.85 -2.44
C TRP A 34 1.68 5.79 -2.29
N VAL A 35 2.18 6.28 -1.15
CA VAL A 35 3.59 6.22 -0.79
C VAL A 35 3.75 5.62 0.59
N VAL A 36 4.87 4.94 0.81
CA VAL A 36 5.23 4.40 2.12
C VAL A 36 5.76 5.54 2.97
N ASP A 37 5.05 5.86 4.04
CA ASP A 37 5.42 6.90 5.00
C ASP A 37 6.37 6.34 6.07
N SER A 38 6.08 5.14 6.58
CA SER A 38 6.96 4.42 7.50
C SER A 38 6.87 2.93 7.27
N CYS A 39 7.99 2.22 7.40
CA CYS A 39 8.04 0.77 7.34
C CYS A 39 9.12 0.26 8.29
N GLU A 40 8.72 -0.57 9.26
CA GLU A 40 9.58 -1.10 10.32
C GLU A 40 9.46 -2.61 10.36
N GLY A 41 10.59 -3.32 10.45
CA GLY A 41 10.64 -4.79 10.55
C GLY A 41 10.21 -5.56 9.29
N LEU A 42 9.87 -4.85 8.21
CA LEU A 42 9.32 -5.40 6.97
C LEU A 42 10.07 -4.84 5.76
N SER A 43 10.15 -5.62 4.69
CA SER A 43 10.46 -5.10 3.36
C SER A 43 9.16 -4.71 2.65
N ASN A 44 9.20 -3.70 1.79
CA ASN A 44 8.06 -3.23 1.02
C ASN A 44 8.46 -2.97 -0.43
N ALA A 45 7.55 -3.26 -1.36
CA ALA A 45 7.65 -2.91 -2.77
C ALA A 45 6.28 -2.40 -3.24
N VAL A 46 6.26 -1.22 -3.86
CA VAL A 46 5.04 -0.58 -4.35
C VAL A 46 5.03 -0.62 -5.87
N GLU A 47 3.97 -1.14 -6.44
CA GLU A 47 3.74 -1.20 -7.89
C GLU A 47 2.36 -0.61 -8.20
N TYR A 48 2.26 0.21 -9.24
CA TYR A 48 0.98 0.73 -9.71
C TYR A 48 0.53 -0.03 -10.95
N VAL A 49 -0.69 -0.55 -10.91
CA VAL A 49 -1.35 -1.24 -12.02
C VAL A 49 -2.57 -0.42 -12.42
N ALA A 50 -2.55 0.13 -13.63
CA ALA A 50 -3.70 0.83 -14.18
C ALA A 50 -4.84 -0.16 -14.45
N ASP A 51 -6.09 0.24 -14.19
CA ASP A 51 -7.23 -0.60 -14.53
C ASP A 51 -7.34 -0.74 -16.06
N GLN A 52 -7.69 -1.95 -16.51
CA GLN A 52 -7.88 -2.22 -17.93
C GLN A 52 -9.05 -1.37 -18.44
N HIS A 53 -8.78 -0.56 -19.46
CA HIS A 53 -9.76 0.32 -20.07
C HIS A 53 -9.72 0.18 -21.59
N ALA A 54 -10.84 0.52 -22.22
CA ALA A 54 -10.90 0.58 -23.68
C ALA A 54 -9.88 1.63 -24.19
N PRO A 55 -9.18 1.36 -25.30
CA PRO A 55 -8.26 2.32 -25.90
C PRO A 55 -8.99 3.65 -26.17
N GLY A 56 -8.39 4.76 -25.73
CA GLY A 56 -8.95 6.11 -25.87
C GLY A 56 -9.64 6.67 -24.62
N ILE A 57 -9.79 5.90 -23.53
CA ILE A 57 -10.26 6.43 -22.26
C ILE A 57 -9.07 6.98 -21.45
N CYS A 58 -9.03 8.29 -21.22
CA CYS A 58 -8.11 8.92 -20.28
C CYS A 58 -8.80 9.10 -18.92
N GLY A 59 -8.08 8.92 -17.81
CA GLY A 59 -8.64 9.13 -16.45
C GLY A 59 -9.08 7.87 -15.72
N CYS A 60 -8.79 6.68 -16.25
CA CYS A 60 -9.00 5.45 -15.49
C CYS A 60 -8.11 5.47 -14.25
N GLY A 61 -8.70 5.18 -13.10
CA GLY A 61 -7.94 4.90 -11.90
C GLY A 61 -7.09 3.65 -12.06
N GLY A 62 -6.58 3.17 -10.95
CA GLY A 62 -5.96 1.87 -10.90
C GLY A 62 -5.79 1.42 -9.47
N LYS A 63 -4.92 0.43 -9.30
CA LYS A 63 -4.65 -0.17 -8.01
C LYS A 63 -3.16 -0.10 -7.74
N TYR A 64 -2.81 0.26 -6.53
CA TYR A 64 -1.47 0.16 -6.01
C TYR A 64 -1.35 -1.19 -5.31
N HIS A 65 -0.42 -2.00 -5.79
CA HIS A 65 -0.04 -3.29 -5.25
C HIS A 65 1.20 -3.07 -4.37
N ILE A 66 1.02 -3.12 -3.06
CA ILE A 66 2.10 -3.00 -2.09
C ILE A 66 2.40 -4.40 -1.55
N LYS A 67 3.52 -4.96 -1.98
CA LYS A 67 4.02 -6.23 -1.46
C LYS A 67 4.86 -5.97 -0.22
N ILE A 68 4.47 -6.58 0.89
CA ILE A 68 5.23 -6.57 2.14
C ILE A 68 5.80 -7.95 2.43
N THR A 69 7.00 -8.01 2.97
CA THR A 69 7.67 -9.27 3.32
C THR A 69 8.23 -9.18 4.73
N GLY A 70 7.94 -10.18 5.56
CA GLY A 70 8.48 -10.27 6.92
C GLY A 70 9.98 -10.58 6.91
N THR A 71 10.84 -9.59 7.08
CA THR A 71 12.30 -9.78 7.05
C THR A 71 12.87 -10.18 8.41
N GLN A 72 12.27 -9.68 9.50
CA GLN A 72 12.70 -9.93 10.86
C GLN A 72 11.51 -10.40 11.70
N THR A 73 11.71 -11.39 12.57
CA THR A 73 10.71 -11.84 13.54
C THR A 73 10.42 -10.75 14.57
N GLY A 74 9.17 -10.62 14.97
CA GLY A 74 8.68 -9.61 15.91
C GLY A 74 7.58 -8.73 15.29
N GLU A 75 7.34 -7.59 15.93
CA GLU A 75 6.35 -6.63 15.46
C GLU A 75 6.91 -5.79 14.30
N GLY A 76 6.26 -5.89 13.15
CA GLY A 76 6.43 -5.03 12.00
C GLY A 76 5.26 -4.07 11.85
N LYS A 77 5.51 -2.93 11.21
CA LYS A 77 4.49 -1.92 10.95
C LYS A 77 4.74 -1.25 9.61
N ILE A 78 3.68 -1.06 8.84
CA ILE A 78 3.72 -0.26 7.61
C ILE A 78 2.62 0.81 7.66
N VAL A 79 2.98 2.03 7.27
CA VAL A 79 2.07 3.16 7.10
C VAL A 79 2.22 3.65 5.68
N LEU A 80 1.11 3.65 4.96
CA LEU A 80 0.96 4.14 3.61
C LEU A 80 0.12 5.41 3.66
N VAL A 81 0.52 6.43 2.91
CA VAL A 81 -0.24 7.68 2.79
C VAL A 81 -0.54 7.95 1.33
N TYR A 82 -1.77 8.38 1.07
CA TYR A 82 -2.23 8.80 -0.22
C TYR A 82 -2.11 10.32 -0.30
N ARG A 83 -1.12 10.80 -1.03
CA ARG A 83 -0.80 12.23 -1.11
C ARG A 83 -0.34 12.63 -2.51
N ARG A 84 -0.35 13.94 -2.76
CA ARG A 84 0.32 14.52 -3.92
C ARG A 84 1.77 14.80 -3.56
N PRO A 85 2.76 14.19 -4.23
CA PRO A 85 4.16 14.32 -3.83
C PRO A 85 4.70 15.76 -3.88
N TRP A 86 4.07 16.64 -4.67
CA TRP A 86 4.43 18.06 -4.77
C TRP A 86 3.62 18.99 -3.85
N ALA A 87 2.57 18.51 -3.17
CA ALA A 87 1.76 19.35 -2.32
C ALA A 87 2.22 19.25 -0.86
N PRO A 88 2.54 20.38 -0.20
CA PRO A 88 2.91 20.35 1.21
C PRO A 88 1.71 19.95 2.08
N ASN A 89 1.86 18.87 2.84
CA ASN A 89 1.04 18.50 4.01
C ASN A 89 -0.43 18.12 3.78
N ALA A 90 -0.83 17.69 2.58
CA ALA A 90 -2.16 17.13 2.35
C ALA A 90 -2.10 15.61 2.16
N ASN A 91 -2.11 14.87 3.27
CA ASN A 91 -2.43 13.44 3.24
C ASN A 91 -3.95 13.31 3.12
N ASP A 92 -4.44 12.75 2.02
CA ASP A 92 -5.88 12.58 1.78
C ASP A 92 -6.39 11.29 2.43
N ARG A 93 -5.59 10.22 2.36
CA ARG A 93 -5.90 8.94 3.01
C ARG A 93 -4.65 8.37 3.67
N THR A 94 -4.86 7.61 4.74
CA THR A 94 -3.79 6.89 5.43
C THR A 94 -4.23 5.46 5.64
N PHE A 95 -3.35 4.52 5.31
CA PHE A 95 -3.52 3.10 5.54
C PHE A 95 -2.40 2.61 6.46
N THR A 96 -2.76 2.09 7.63
CA THR A 96 -1.82 1.54 8.60
C THR A 96 -2.07 0.05 8.76
N LEU A 97 -1.01 -0.75 8.75
CA LEU A 97 -1.10 -2.18 9.01
C LEU A 97 0.02 -2.59 9.97
N LYS A 98 -0.37 -3.31 11.01
CA LYS A 98 0.58 -3.99 11.90
C LYS A 98 0.73 -5.43 11.45
N VAL A 99 1.96 -5.93 11.51
CA VAL A 99 2.30 -7.26 11.01
C VAL A 99 3.14 -7.96 12.06
N ASN A 100 2.63 -9.02 12.64
CA ASN A 100 3.39 -9.86 13.55
C ASN A 100 4.12 -10.93 12.73
N VAL A 101 5.45 -10.86 12.69
CA VAL A 101 6.29 -11.80 11.97
C VAL A 101 6.74 -12.90 12.94
N GLN A 102 6.29 -14.13 12.70
CA GLN A 102 6.62 -15.30 13.51
C GLN A 102 7.70 -16.16 12.88
#